data_AF-A0A965ACH8-F1
#
_entry.id   AF-A0A965ACH8-F1
#
_cell.length_a   1.000
_cell.length_b   1.000
_cell.length_c   1.000
_cell.angle_alpha   90.00
_cell.angle_beta   90.00
_cell.angle_gamma   90.00
#
_symmetry.space_group_name_H-M   'P 1'
#
loop_
_entity.id
_entity.type
_entity.pdbx_description
1 polymer ?
#
loop_
_entity_poly.entity_id
_entity_poly.type
_entity_poly.pdbx_seq_one_letter_code
_entity_poly.pdbx_strand_id
1 'polypeptide(L)'
;MSFFSKIKSALSLLKEALLGSEQSFTTGSIDRAIFLLSVPMIVEMGMEALFAIVDVFYVSRLNDTNAIAVIGLTESMLTIIYSIAIGLSMGATAMVARRVGEKDIKAAEVAAVQALFVGLSLSILISIVGGIYADDLLKLMGADEGVIACVLKKSSWPKQSQIVLYHLLILSTDSRQCSTE
;
A
#
# COMPACT_ATOMS: atom_id res chain seq x y z
N MET A 1 1.57 -19.71 -38.90
CA MET A 1 1.07 -20.72 -37.94
C MET A 1 1.68 -20.66 -36.52
N SER A 2 2.72 -19.84 -36.24
CA SER A 2 3.34 -19.79 -34.89
C SER A 2 2.78 -18.71 -33.94
N PHE A 3 1.92 -17.81 -34.41
CA PHE A 3 1.39 -16.71 -33.58
C PHE A 3 0.30 -17.19 -32.60
N PHE A 4 -0.66 -18.00 -33.08
CA PHE A 4 -1.73 -18.52 -32.24
C PHE A 4 -1.25 -19.57 -31.21
N SER A 5 -0.22 -20.36 -31.51
CA SER A 5 0.36 -21.30 -30.53
C SER A 5 1.17 -20.58 -29.45
N LYS A 6 1.88 -19.49 -29.82
CA LYS A 6 2.54 -18.59 -28.86
C LYS A 6 1.53 -17.88 -27.97
N ILE A 7 0.41 -17.41 -28.51
CA ILE A 7 -0.69 -16.82 -27.72
C ILE A 7 -1.30 -17.84 -26.76
N LYS A 8 -1.57 -19.06 -27.21
CA LYS A 8 -2.14 -20.11 -26.35
C LYS A 8 -1.18 -20.53 -25.23
N SER A 9 0.12 -20.58 -25.53
CA SER A 9 1.18 -20.84 -24.53
C SER A 9 1.36 -19.66 -23.58
N ALA A 10 1.24 -18.43 -24.05
CA ALA A 10 1.26 -17.23 -23.20
C ALA A 10 0.03 -17.20 -22.26
N LEU A 11 -1.15 -17.57 -22.77
CA LEU A 11 -2.36 -17.69 -21.97
C LEU A 11 -2.28 -18.83 -20.94
N SER A 12 -1.64 -19.95 -21.27
CA SER A 12 -1.45 -21.04 -20.30
C SER A 12 -0.43 -20.67 -19.21
N LEU A 13 0.64 -19.95 -19.57
CA LEU A 13 1.62 -19.45 -18.60
C LEU A 13 1.03 -18.35 -17.70
N LEU A 14 0.18 -17.49 -18.25
CA LEU A 14 -0.55 -16.48 -17.47
C LEU A 14 -1.57 -17.13 -16.54
N LYS A 15 -2.23 -18.21 -16.98
CA LYS A 15 -3.10 -19.03 -16.15
C LYS A 15 -2.33 -19.76 -15.05
N GLU A 16 -1.13 -20.29 -15.34
CA GLU A 16 -0.22 -20.88 -14.33
C GLU A 16 0.26 -19.84 -13.30
N ALA A 17 0.62 -18.63 -13.75
CA ALA A 17 1.03 -17.53 -12.88
C ALA A 17 -0.10 -17.10 -11.92
N LEU A 18 -1.35 -17.07 -12.41
CA LEU A 18 -2.52 -16.71 -11.61
C LEU A 18 -3.02 -17.85 -10.70
N LEU A 19 -2.82 -19.12 -11.08
CA LEU A 19 -3.28 -20.28 -10.31
C LEU A 19 -2.29 -20.73 -9.24
N GLY A 20 -1.06 -20.19 -9.21
CA GLY A 20 -0.09 -20.48 -8.15
C GLY A 20 0.40 -21.93 -8.15
N SER A 21 1.01 -22.40 -9.25
CA SER A 21 1.67 -23.71 -9.24
C SER A 21 2.99 -23.67 -8.45
N GLU A 22 3.17 -24.57 -7.48
CA GLU A 22 4.44 -24.77 -6.76
C GLU A 22 5.57 -25.12 -7.74
N GLN A 23 6.43 -24.14 -8.05
CA GLN A 23 7.65 -24.37 -8.84
C GLN A 23 8.87 -23.87 -8.08
N SER A 24 9.91 -24.70 -8.07
CA SER A 24 11.21 -24.34 -7.52
C SER A 24 11.90 -23.33 -8.44
N PHE A 25 11.76 -22.05 -8.10
CA PHE A 25 12.40 -20.93 -8.80
C PHE A 25 13.94 -20.93 -8.70
N THR A 26 14.52 -21.86 -7.93
CA THR A 26 15.98 -22.01 -7.75
C THR A 26 16.61 -23.10 -8.64
N THR A 27 15.81 -23.93 -9.32
CA THR A 27 16.30 -25.09 -10.08
C THR A 27 15.83 -25.14 -11.55
N GLY A 28 15.20 -24.07 -12.06
CA GLY A 28 14.64 -23.99 -13.42
C GLY A 28 15.28 -22.92 -14.32
N SER A 29 14.73 -22.70 -15.51
CA SER A 29 15.15 -21.61 -16.41
C SER A 29 14.76 -20.25 -15.83
N ILE A 30 15.76 -19.36 -15.70
CA ILE A 30 15.60 -18.01 -15.13
C ILE A 30 14.53 -17.21 -15.90
N ASP A 31 14.50 -17.33 -17.23
CA ASP A 31 13.52 -16.63 -18.08
C ASP A 31 12.06 -17.00 -17.74
N ARG A 32 11.79 -18.27 -17.41
CA ARG A 32 10.43 -18.71 -17.02
C ARG A 32 10.07 -18.20 -15.63
N ALA A 33 11.02 -18.20 -14.70
CA ALA A 33 10.82 -17.68 -13.35
C ALA A 33 10.52 -16.18 -13.36
N ILE A 34 11.29 -15.39 -14.13
CA ILE A 34 11.05 -13.96 -14.30
C ILE A 34 9.66 -13.71 -14.88
N PHE A 35 9.27 -14.44 -15.94
CA PHE A 35 7.96 -14.26 -16.56
C PHE A 35 6.80 -14.59 -15.61
N LEU A 36 6.89 -15.69 -14.86
CA LEU A 36 5.87 -16.11 -13.89
C LEU A 36 5.71 -15.10 -12.74
N LEU A 37 6.80 -14.48 -12.29
CA LEU A 37 6.78 -13.49 -11.21
C LEU A 37 6.42 -12.07 -11.71
N SER A 38 6.80 -11.70 -12.93
CA SER A 38 6.52 -10.36 -13.46
C SER A 38 5.04 -10.15 -13.79
N VAL A 39 4.34 -11.19 -14.23
CA VAL A 39 2.91 -11.11 -14.59
C VAL A 39 2.04 -10.63 -13.41
N PRO A 40 2.08 -11.26 -12.22
CA PRO A 40 1.28 -10.79 -11.09
C PRO A 40 1.70 -9.39 -10.62
N MET A 41 3.01 -9.07 -10.60
CA MET A 41 3.48 -7.72 -10.23
C MET A 41 2.96 -6.63 -11.17
N ILE A 42 2.95 -6.86 -12.50
CA ILE A 42 2.43 -5.87 -13.45
C ILE A 42 0.92 -5.68 -13.27
N VAL A 43 0.18 -6.76 -13.00
CA VAL A 43 -1.26 -6.69 -12.72
C VAL A 43 -1.53 -5.92 -11.43
N GLU A 44 -0.75 -6.18 -10.38
CA GLU A 44 -0.82 -5.47 -9.10
C GLU A 44 -0.59 -3.96 -9.30
N MET A 45 0.51 -3.58 -9.97
CA MET A 45 0.82 -2.18 -10.29
C MET A 45 -0.26 -1.52 -11.16
N GLY A 46 -0.84 -2.28 -12.10
CA GLY A 46 -1.95 -1.79 -12.92
C GLY A 46 -3.23 -1.56 -12.12
N MET A 47 -3.56 -2.45 -11.18
CA MET A 47 -4.70 -2.28 -10.27
C MET A 47 -4.51 -1.10 -9.33
N GLU A 48 -3.30 -0.89 -8.82
CA GLU A 48 -2.96 0.28 -7.98
C GLU A 48 -3.15 1.60 -8.75
N ALA A 49 -2.66 1.68 -9.99
CA ALA A 49 -2.84 2.86 -10.83
C ALA A 49 -4.32 3.11 -11.17
N LEU A 50 -5.09 2.06 -11.46
CA LEU A 50 -6.54 2.19 -11.69
C LEU A 50 -7.26 2.67 -10.44
N PHE A 51 -6.89 2.18 -9.26
CA PHE A 51 -7.46 2.62 -7.99
C PHE A 51 -7.23 4.12 -7.78
N ALA A 52 -6.02 4.62 -8.02
CA ALA A 52 -5.71 6.05 -7.92
C ALA A 52 -6.58 6.92 -8.86
N ILE A 53 -6.80 6.47 -10.11
CA ILE A 53 -7.67 7.20 -11.06
C ILE A 53 -9.12 7.24 -10.57
N VAL A 54 -9.63 6.10 -10.09
CA VAL A 54 -11.00 5.99 -9.58
C VAL A 54 -11.18 6.87 -8.35
N ASP A 55 -10.20 6.89 -7.45
CA ASP A 55 -10.23 7.72 -6.25
C ASP A 55 -10.35 9.21 -6.59
N VAL A 56 -9.45 9.73 -7.42
CA VAL A 56 -9.49 11.13 -7.89
C VAL A 56 -10.80 11.46 -8.61
N PHE A 57 -11.35 10.52 -9.39
CA PHE A 57 -12.64 10.71 -10.06
C PHE A 57 -13.81 10.85 -9.07
N TYR A 58 -13.83 10.07 -8.00
CA TYR A 58 -14.87 10.20 -6.97
C TYR A 58 -14.69 11.46 -6.12
N VAL A 59 -13.45 11.81 -5.77
CA VAL A 59 -13.12 12.99 -4.98
C VAL A 59 -13.48 14.28 -5.72
N SER A 60 -13.15 14.37 -7.02
CA SER A 60 -13.46 15.54 -7.85
C SER A 60 -14.95 15.80 -8.07
N ARG A 61 -15.83 14.83 -7.77
CA ARG A 61 -17.29 14.99 -7.82
C ARG A 61 -17.90 15.56 -6.55
N LEU A 62 -17.12 15.71 -5.49
CA LEU A 62 -17.55 16.42 -4.30
C LEU A 62 -17.56 17.91 -4.64
N ASN A 63 -18.74 18.51 -4.81
CA ASN A 63 -18.89 19.95 -5.10
C ASN A 63 -18.51 20.84 -3.90
N ASP A 64 -17.63 20.35 -3.03
CA ASP A 64 -17.20 20.96 -1.79
C ASP A 64 -15.67 21.08 -1.80
N THR A 65 -15.21 22.32 -1.95
CA THR A 65 -13.79 22.68 -2.03
C THR A 65 -13.03 22.26 -0.77
N ASN A 66 -13.67 22.28 0.41
CA ASN A 66 -13.02 21.90 1.66
C ASN A 66 -12.83 20.38 1.73
N ALA A 67 -13.82 19.60 1.28
CA ALA A 67 -13.74 18.15 1.25
C ALA A 67 -12.62 17.66 0.31
N ILE A 68 -12.47 18.26 -0.87
CA ILE A 68 -11.39 17.92 -1.82
C ILE A 68 -10.02 18.27 -1.22
N ALA A 69 -9.88 19.44 -0.58
CA ALA A 69 -8.63 19.87 0.04
C ALA A 69 -8.18 18.94 1.18
N VAL A 70 -9.10 18.50 2.05
CA VAL A 70 -8.81 17.54 3.12
C VAL A 70 -8.26 16.23 2.55
N ILE A 71 -8.86 15.72 1.48
CA ILE A 71 -8.47 14.43 0.90
C ILE A 71 -7.09 14.52 0.24
N GLY A 72 -6.83 15.55 -0.57
CA GLY A 72 -5.52 15.72 -1.21
C GLY A 72 -4.37 15.94 -0.22
N LEU A 73 -4.62 16.66 0.87
CA LEU A 73 -3.64 16.83 1.95
C LEU A 73 -3.38 15.49 2.67
N THR A 74 -4.42 14.69 2.91
CA THR A 74 -4.27 13.39 3.56
C THR A 74 -3.56 12.37 2.66
N GLU A 75 -3.83 12.37 1.36
CA GLU A 75 -3.14 11.54 0.36
C GLU A 75 -1.63 11.86 0.30
N SER A 76 -1.30 13.15 0.32
CA SER A 76 0.10 13.61 0.35
C SER A 76 0.82 13.15 1.63
N MET A 77 0.13 13.17 2.77
CA MET A 77 0.68 12.68 4.04
C MET A 77 0.89 11.16 4.02
N LEU A 78 -0.08 10.42 3.48
CA LEU A 78 0.00 8.97 3.28
C LEU A 78 1.18 8.57 2.41
N THR A 79 1.50 9.34 1.37
CA THR A 79 2.63 9.07 0.48
C THR A 79 3.96 9.05 1.24
N ILE A 80 4.16 9.97 2.20
CA ILE A 80 5.36 10.01 3.05
C ILE A 80 5.44 8.74 3.90
N ILE A 81 4.34 8.34 4.53
CA ILE A 81 4.27 7.13 5.37
C ILE A 81 4.55 5.88 4.53
N TYR A 82 3.95 5.78 3.34
CA TYR A 82 4.19 4.68 2.42
C TYR A 82 5.64 4.58 1.96
N SER A 83 6.33 5.70 1.74
CA SER A 83 7.75 5.67 1.36
C SER A 83 8.63 4.93 2.38
N ILE A 84 8.36 5.13 3.68
CA ILE A 84 9.06 4.46 4.78
C ILE A 84 8.70 2.97 4.80
N ALA A 85 7.41 2.65 4.63
CA ALA A 85 6.93 1.27 4.64
C ALA A 85 7.49 0.45 3.46
N ILE A 86 7.57 1.05 2.27
CA ILE A 86 8.18 0.44 1.07
C ILE A 86 9.66 0.19 1.31
N GLY A 87 10.38 1.17 1.88
CA GLY A 87 11.81 1.01 2.20
C GLY A 87 12.08 -0.16 3.14
N LEU A 88 11.30 -0.28 4.21
CA LEU A 88 11.39 -1.41 5.13
C LEU A 88 11.05 -2.75 4.44
N SER A 89 9.97 -2.78 3.66
CA SER A 89 9.52 -3.97 2.94
C SER A 89 10.56 -4.47 1.93
N MET A 90 11.18 -3.56 1.19
CA MET A 90 12.27 -3.89 0.26
C MET A 90 13.50 -4.44 1.00
N GLY A 91 13.89 -3.82 2.12
CA GLY A 91 15.00 -4.30 2.95
C GLY A 91 14.76 -5.70 3.52
N ALA A 92 13.56 -5.94 4.07
CA ALA A 92 13.15 -7.24 4.59
C ALA A 92 13.16 -8.32 3.50
N THR A 93 12.56 -8.02 2.34
CA THR A 93 12.50 -8.95 1.20
C THR A 93 13.89 -9.29 0.68
N ALA A 94 14.79 -8.30 0.57
CA ALA A 94 16.17 -8.52 0.14
C ALA A 94 16.97 -9.41 1.11
N MET A 95 16.78 -9.22 2.43
CA MET A 95 17.43 -10.07 3.43
C MET A 95 16.93 -11.51 3.36
N VAL A 96 15.61 -11.71 3.28
CA VAL A 96 15.02 -13.05 3.18
C VAL A 96 15.46 -13.73 1.87
N ALA A 97 15.39 -13.02 0.74
CA ALA A 97 15.81 -13.54 -0.56
C ALA A 97 17.28 -13.99 -0.56
N ARG A 98 18.18 -13.23 0.09
CA ARG A 98 19.60 -13.62 0.22
C ARG A 98 19.76 -14.91 1.01
N ARG A 99 19.11 -15.05 2.17
CA ARG A 99 19.21 -16.26 3.02
C ARG A 99 18.61 -17.50 2.35
N VAL A 100 17.48 -17.33 1.64
CA VAL A 100 16.90 -18.39 0.82
C VAL A 100 17.87 -18.79 -0.30
N GLY A 101 18.54 -17.82 -0.94
CA GLY A 101 19.56 -18.08 -1.96
C GLY A 101 20.79 -18.85 -1.45
N GLU A 102 21.17 -18.63 -0.18
CA GLU A 102 22.24 -19.38 0.50
C GLU A 102 21.83 -20.81 0.92
N LYS A 103 20.57 -21.20 0.65
CA LYS A 103 19.95 -22.47 1.10
C LYS A 103 19.84 -22.60 2.63
N ASP A 104 20.01 -21.51 3.37
CA ASP A 104 19.82 -21.47 4.83
C ASP A 104 18.39 -21.01 5.15
N ILE A 105 17.45 -21.96 5.04
CA ILE A 105 16.02 -21.71 5.28
C ILE A 105 15.76 -21.34 6.75
N LYS A 106 16.52 -21.91 7.69
CA LYS A 106 16.38 -21.59 9.12
C LYS A 106 16.72 -20.13 9.41
N ALA A 107 17.82 -19.64 8.83
CA ALA A 107 18.16 -18.22 8.96
C ALA A 107 17.17 -17.30 8.23
N ALA A 108 16.60 -17.76 7.11
CA ALA A 108 15.58 -17.00 6.38
C ALA A 108 14.28 -16.82 7.20
N GLU A 109 13.81 -17.87 7.88
CA GLU A 109 12.64 -17.82 8.77
C GLU A 109 12.85 -16.85 9.94
N VAL A 110 14.03 -16.93 10.59
CA VAL A 110 14.37 -16.00 11.68
C VAL A 110 14.42 -14.55 11.18
N ALA A 111 15.03 -14.30 10.03
CA ALA A 111 15.09 -12.97 9.43
C ALA A 111 13.70 -12.43 9.07
N ALA A 112 12.80 -13.29 8.56
CA ALA A 112 11.42 -12.91 8.25
C ALA A 112 10.63 -12.52 9.50
N VAL A 113 10.70 -13.33 10.57
CA VAL A 113 10.03 -13.01 11.84
C VAL A 113 10.61 -11.74 12.47
N GLN A 114 11.93 -11.56 12.42
CA GLN A 114 12.56 -10.34 12.92
C GLN A 114 12.10 -9.10 12.13
N ALA A 115 11.99 -9.20 10.80
CA ALA A 115 11.47 -8.12 9.98
C ALA A 115 10.03 -7.75 10.33
N LEU A 116 9.18 -8.75 10.62
CA LEU A 116 7.80 -8.51 11.11
C LEU A 116 7.78 -7.77 12.44
N PHE A 117 8.63 -8.16 13.40
CA PHE A 117 8.74 -7.45 14.69
C PHE A 117 9.20 -6.00 14.52
N VAL A 118 10.19 -5.76 13.65
CA VAL A 118 10.67 -4.40 13.33
C VAL A 118 9.56 -3.60 12.65
N GLY A 119 8.85 -4.18 11.68
CA GLY A 119 7.73 -3.52 11.00
C GLY A 119 6.58 -3.18 11.94
N LEU A 120 6.21 -4.09 12.84
CA LEU A 120 5.17 -3.83 13.84
C LEU A 120 5.60 -2.72 14.81
N SER A 121 6.85 -2.76 15.29
CA SER A 121 7.39 -1.74 16.19
C SER A 121 7.42 -0.36 15.52
N LEU A 122 7.83 -0.31 14.26
CA LEU A 122 7.86 0.92 13.47
C LEU A 122 6.45 1.44 13.19
N SER A 123 5.49 0.56 12.87
CA SER A 123 4.09 0.91 12.67
C SER A 123 3.48 1.55 13.91
N ILE A 124 3.71 0.97 15.10
CA ILE A 124 3.25 1.54 16.37
C ILE A 124 3.89 2.90 16.61
N LEU A 125 5.19 3.04 16.37
CA LEU A 125 5.91 4.31 16.54
C LEU A 125 5.36 5.39 15.62
N ILE A 126 5.17 5.09 14.33
CA ILE A 126 4.59 6.02 13.35
C ILE A 126 3.15 6.38 13.73
N SER A 127 2.35 5.41 14.19
CA SER A 127 0.97 5.66 14.63
C SER A 127 0.90 6.61 15.83
N ILE A 128 1.78 6.43 16.83
CA ILE A 128 1.86 7.32 18.00
C ILE A 128 2.30 8.72 17.59
N VAL A 129 3.38 8.83 16.81
CA VAL A 129 3.91 10.12 16.37
C VAL A 129 2.90 10.84 15.46
N GLY A 130 2.32 10.14 14.49
CA GLY A 130 1.29 10.68 13.60
C GLY A 130 0.05 11.13 14.37
N GLY A 131 -0.37 10.40 15.41
CA GLY A 131 -1.52 10.78 16.23
C GLY A 131 -1.27 11.97 17.16
N ILE A 132 -0.03 12.23 17.57
CA ILE A 132 0.33 13.37 18.42
C ILE A 132 0.59 14.63 17.58
N TYR A 133 1.25 14.48 16.43
CA TYR A 133 1.68 15.60 15.58
C TYR A 133 0.81 15.81 14.33
N ALA A 134 -0.38 15.20 14.26
CA ALA A 134 -1.29 15.32 13.11
C ALA A 134 -1.54 16.80 12.75
N ASP A 135 -1.82 17.64 13.74
CA ASP A 135 -2.17 19.04 13.53
C ASP A 135 -0.99 19.85 13.00
N ASP A 136 0.20 19.62 13.54
CA ASP A 136 1.43 20.32 13.13
C ASP A 136 1.87 19.87 11.73
N LEU A 137 1.69 18.58 11.41
CA LEU A 137 1.94 18.05 10.08
C LEU A 137 0.98 18.65 9.03
N LEU A 138 -0.31 18.73 9.35
CA LEU A 138 -1.30 19.35 8.44
C LEU A 138 -1.03 20.84 8.23
N LYS A 139 -0.64 21.57 9.28
CA LYS A 139 -0.22 22.97 9.16
C LYS A 139 1.04 23.12 8.29
N LEU A 140 2.02 22.23 8.46
CA LEU A 140 3.25 22.23 7.65
C LEU A 140 2.95 22.01 6.16
N MET A 141 1.91 21.25 5.85
CA MET A 141 1.45 20.98 4.48
C MET A 141 0.60 22.11 3.88
N GLY A 142 0.34 23.20 4.63
CA GLY A 142 -0.39 24.37 4.15
C GLY A 142 -1.90 24.26 4.26
N ALA A 143 -2.42 23.45 5.20
CA ALA A 143 -3.86 23.37 5.45
C ALA A 143 -4.42 24.69 6.00
N ASP A 144 -5.52 25.17 5.41
CA ASP A 144 -6.27 26.34 5.88
C ASP A 144 -7.04 26.03 7.18
N GLU A 145 -7.36 27.04 7.99
CA GLU A 145 -8.04 26.86 9.29
C GLU A 145 -9.40 26.15 9.14
N GLY A 146 -10.10 26.34 8.02
CA GLY A 146 -11.35 25.63 7.70
C GLY A 146 -11.17 24.12 7.48
N VAL A 147 -10.05 23.71 6.88
CA VAL A 147 -9.69 22.30 6.66
C VAL A 147 -9.27 21.65 7.97
N ILE A 148 -8.48 22.36 8.79
CA ILE A 148 -8.05 21.88 10.11
C ILE A 148 -9.25 21.72 11.05
N ALA A 149 -10.20 22.67 11.05
CA ALA A 149 -11.42 22.58 11.86
C ALA A 149 -12.30 21.39 11.45
N CYS A 150 -12.43 21.12 10.15
CA CYS A 150 -13.13 19.95 9.63
C CYS A 150 -12.51 18.63 10.12
N VAL A 151 -11.18 18.53 10.07
CA VAL A 151 -10.45 17.34 10.54
C VAL A 151 -10.53 17.20 12.06
N LEU A 152 -10.44 18.30 12.81
CA LEU A 152 -10.43 18.31 14.28
C LEU A 152 -11.79 18.05 14.93
N LYS A 153 -12.91 18.39 14.29
CA LYS A 153 -14.27 18.08 14.80
C LYS A 153 -14.47 16.57 15.04
N LYS A 154 -13.68 15.72 14.37
CA LYS A 154 -13.68 14.25 14.49
C LYS A 154 -12.74 13.70 15.57
N SER A 155 -11.84 14.52 16.13
CA SER A 155 -10.83 14.13 17.13
C SER A 155 -11.40 13.74 18.51
N SER A 156 -12.70 13.95 18.77
CA SER A 156 -13.36 13.53 20.04
C SER A 156 -13.85 12.07 20.09
N TRP A 157 -13.69 11.27 19.02
CA TRP A 157 -14.10 9.86 19.01
C TRP A 157 -13.05 8.93 19.67
N PRO A 158 -13.43 7.90 20.45
CA PRO A 158 -12.49 7.11 21.26
C PRO A 158 -11.42 6.38 20.44
N LYS A 159 -10.17 6.52 20.89
CA LYS A 159 -8.90 5.99 20.35
C LYS A 159 -8.75 4.46 20.50
N GLN A 160 -9.72 3.64 20.09
CA GLN A 160 -9.74 2.23 20.50
C GLN A 160 -9.33 1.15 19.46
N SER A 161 -9.03 1.47 18.19
CA SER A 161 -8.58 0.42 17.25
C SER A 161 -7.81 0.98 16.07
N GLN A 162 -6.52 1.28 16.25
CA GLN A 162 -5.76 2.13 15.32
C GLN A 162 -4.87 1.40 14.29
N ILE A 163 -4.71 0.07 14.29
CA ILE A 163 -3.48 -0.46 13.67
C ILE A 163 -3.60 -1.08 12.27
N VAL A 164 -4.71 -1.69 11.81
CA VAL A 164 -4.56 -2.54 10.60
C VAL A 164 -5.57 -2.32 9.46
N LEU A 165 -6.79 -1.85 9.72
CA LEU A 165 -7.84 -1.80 8.68
C LEU A 165 -8.62 -0.47 8.60
N TYR A 166 -8.31 0.50 9.46
CA TYR A 166 -9.14 1.70 9.68
C TYR A 166 -8.83 2.88 8.74
N HIS A 167 -7.60 2.97 8.18
CA HIS A 167 -7.23 4.09 7.29
C HIS A 167 -7.65 3.87 5.83
N LEU A 168 -7.84 2.61 5.42
CA LEU A 168 -8.24 2.23 4.05
C LEU A 168 -9.76 2.36 3.80
N LEU A 169 -10.60 2.50 4.85
CA LEU A 169 -12.07 2.43 4.74
C LEU A 169 -12.81 3.71 5.17
N ILE A 170 -12.19 4.67 5.88
CA ILE A 170 -12.88 5.88 6.38
C ILE A 170 -12.60 7.17 5.57
N LEU A 171 -11.55 7.25 4.74
CA LEU A 171 -11.42 8.36 3.77
C LEU A 171 -12.27 8.18 2.51
N SER A 172 -12.71 6.95 2.20
CA SER A 172 -13.78 6.70 1.23
C SER A 172 -15.20 6.93 1.82
N THR A 173 -15.31 7.21 3.12
CA THR A 173 -16.58 7.46 3.81
C THR A 173 -16.49 8.62 4.81
N ASP A 174 -16.31 9.85 4.33
CA ASP A 174 -17.04 10.99 4.92
C ASP A 174 -17.19 12.22 4.02
N SER A 175 -17.56 11.99 2.76
CA SER A 175 -18.04 13.04 1.85
C SER A 175 -19.37 13.70 2.29
N ARG A 176 -19.97 13.28 3.42
CA ARG A 176 -21.25 13.82 3.91
C ARG A 176 -21.11 14.81 5.07
N GLN A 177 -19.96 14.94 5.71
CA GLN A 177 -19.82 15.79 6.90
C GLN A 177 -19.51 17.26 6.61
N CYS A 178 -18.99 17.61 5.43
CA CYS A 178 -18.95 19.01 4.99
C CYS A 178 -20.23 19.47 4.29
N SER A 179 -21.09 18.55 3.83
CA SER A 179 -22.37 18.86 3.17
C SER A 179 -23.49 19.31 4.12
N THR A 180 -23.26 19.31 5.44
CA THR A 180 -24.21 19.86 6.41
C THR A 180 -23.73 21.19 6.94
N GLU A 181 -23.54 22.14 6.04
CA GLU A 181 -23.81 23.58 6.23
C GLU A 181 -24.11 24.24 4.88
#